data_AF-A0A1Q8DMV2-F1
#
_entry.id   AF-A0A1Q8DMV2-F1
#
_cell.length_a   1.000
_cell.length_b   1.000
_cell.length_c   1.000
_cell.angle_alpha   90.00
_cell.angle_beta   90.00
_cell.angle_gamma   90.00
#
_symmetry.space_group_name_H-M   'P 1'
#
loop_
_entity.id
_entity.type
_entity.pdbx_description
1 polymer ?
#
loop_
_entity_poly.entity_id
_entity_poly.type
_entity_poly.pdbx_seq_one_letter_code
_entity_poly.pdbx_strand_id
1 'polypeptide(L)'
;MIENNKHTPDEKYPKSIEYKGRKITFSKLPISDKSQEILQVLKVEVDNKAFRVLEFRDGAFESGLLPYSSYSSLVELVQDVIDNTPDFR
;
A
#
# COMPACT_ATOMS: atom_id res chain seq x y z
N MET A 1 20.63 28.63 -12.74
CA MET A 1 20.01 27.29 -12.74
C MET A 1 20.37 26.63 -11.43
N ILE A 2 19.45 26.54 -10.47
CA ILE A 2 19.61 25.69 -9.29
C ILE A 2 18.24 25.04 -9.08
N GLU A 3 18.13 23.82 -9.56
CA GLU A 3 16.95 22.98 -9.44
C GLU A 3 16.79 22.63 -7.95
N ASN A 4 15.83 23.27 -7.28
CA ASN A 4 15.43 22.93 -5.92
C ASN A 4 14.64 21.63 -5.94
N ASN A 5 15.31 20.50 -6.21
CA ASN A 5 14.74 19.20 -5.91
C ASN A 5 14.82 19.00 -4.39
N LYS A 6 13.85 19.61 -3.71
CA LYS A 6 13.44 19.23 -2.35
C LYS A 6 13.12 17.74 -2.40
N HIS A 7 14.10 16.91 -2.10
CA HIS A 7 13.86 15.55 -1.67
C HIS A 7 13.08 15.70 -0.36
N THR A 8 11.76 15.59 -0.42
CA THR A 8 10.95 15.37 0.79
C THR A 8 11.36 14.00 1.32
N PRO A 9 12.07 13.89 2.45
CA PRO A 9 12.59 12.61 2.94
C PRO A 9 11.52 11.73 3.61
N ASP A 10 10.23 12.00 3.39
CA ASP A 10 9.13 11.55 4.27
C ASP A 10 8.16 10.56 3.61
N GLU A 11 8.52 9.98 2.47
CA GLU A 11 7.75 8.87 1.89
C GLU A 11 8.35 7.54 2.35
N LYS A 12 7.81 7.02 3.46
CA LYS A 12 8.05 5.65 3.98
C LYS A 12 7.83 4.55 2.92
N TYR A 13 7.14 4.88 1.81
CA TYR A 13 6.76 3.95 0.77
C TYR A 13 7.18 4.47 -0.61
N PRO A 14 7.58 3.58 -1.54
CA PRO A 14 7.73 3.97 -2.93
C PRO A 14 6.39 4.46 -3.48
N LYS A 15 6.41 5.46 -4.37
CA LYS A 15 5.20 5.94 -5.07
C LYS A 15 4.57 4.86 -5.93
N SER A 16 5.40 4.02 -6.52
CA SER A 16 4.99 2.93 -7.39
C SER A 16 6.06 1.85 -7.49
N ILE A 17 5.64 0.62 -7.75
CA ILE A 17 6.50 -0.51 -8.11
C ILE A 17 5.96 -1.20 -9.36
N GLU A 18 6.76 -2.08 -9.95
CA GLU A 18 6.32 -3.00 -10.99
C GLU A 18 6.44 -4.44 -10.49
N TYR A 19 5.40 -5.24 -10.71
CA TYR A 19 5.38 -6.66 -10.36
C TYR A 19 4.65 -7.44 -11.44
N LYS A 20 5.29 -8.48 -11.99
CA LYS A 20 4.75 -9.31 -13.09
C LYS A 20 4.27 -8.49 -14.31
N GLY A 21 5.00 -7.41 -14.64
CA GLY A 21 4.66 -6.52 -15.75
C GLY A 21 3.47 -5.58 -15.47
N ARG A 22 2.98 -5.53 -14.22
CA ARG A 22 1.88 -4.66 -13.79
C ARG A 22 2.42 -3.50 -12.99
N LYS A 23 1.97 -2.29 -13.31
CA LYS A 23 2.31 -1.08 -12.55
C LYS A 23 1.40 -0.98 -11.34
N ILE A 24 2.01 -0.86 -10.17
CA ILE A 24 1.35 -0.75 -8.88
C ILE A 24 1.65 0.64 -8.31
N THR A 25 0.62 1.38 -7.88
CA THR A 25 0.80 2.70 -7.26
C THR A 25 0.25 2.75 -5.85
N PHE A 26 0.91 3.50 -4.98
CA PHE A 26 0.56 3.65 -3.58
C PHE A 26 0.17 5.09 -3.29
N SER A 27 -0.97 5.29 -2.63
CA SER A 27 -1.42 6.61 -2.21
C SER A 27 -1.95 6.57 -0.79
N LYS A 28 -1.52 7.50 0.06
CA LYS A 28 -2.07 7.63 1.41
C LYS A 28 -3.51 8.14 1.33
N LEU A 29 -4.44 7.45 1.99
CA LEU A 29 -5.81 7.90 2.14
C LEU A 29 -5.96 8.64 3.47
N PRO A 30 -6.79 9.71 3.51
CA PRO A 30 -7.14 10.33 4.78
C PRO A 30 -7.87 9.32 5.66
N ILE A 31 -7.40 9.18 6.90
CA ILE A 31 -8.01 8.29 7.89
C ILE A 31 -9.12 9.10 8.58
N SER A 32 -10.37 8.74 8.34
CA SER A 32 -11.49 9.23 9.17
C SER A 32 -11.70 8.37 10.41
N ASP A 33 -11.16 7.15 10.40
CA ASP A 33 -11.32 6.18 11.47
C ASP A 33 -10.39 6.50 12.64
N LYS A 34 -10.96 6.73 13.81
CA LYS A 34 -10.23 7.05 15.05
C LYS A 34 -9.77 5.81 15.81
N SER A 35 -9.81 4.62 15.19
CA SER A 35 -9.24 3.42 15.79
C SER A 35 -7.77 3.69 16.12
N GLN A 36 -7.44 3.65 17.42
CA GLN A 36 -6.13 4.06 17.92
C GLN A 36 -4.99 3.17 17.38
N GLU A 37 -5.33 2.02 16.81
CA GLU A 37 -4.39 1.01 16.33
C GLU A 37 -3.95 1.23 14.87
N ILE A 38 -4.78 1.89 14.06
CA ILE A 38 -4.49 2.17 12.65
C ILE A 38 -3.59 3.40 12.57
N LEU A 39 -2.38 3.22 12.02
CA LEU A 39 -1.45 4.31 11.77
C LEU A 39 -1.79 5.06 10.49
N GLN A 40 -2.09 4.32 9.41
CA GLN A 40 -2.48 4.91 8.12
C GLN A 40 -3.26 3.93 7.25
N VAL A 41 -3.96 4.48 6.28
CA VAL A 41 -4.64 3.71 5.23
C VAL A 41 -3.99 4.04 3.90
N LEU A 42 -3.62 3.01 3.15
CA LEU A 42 -3.05 3.10 1.83
C LEU A 42 -4.08 2.63 0.80
N LYS A 43 -4.24 3.39 -0.28
CA LYS A 43 -4.86 2.94 -1.53
C LYS A 43 -3.75 2.34 -2.39
N VAL A 44 -3.92 1.08 -2.76
CA VAL A 44 -3.06 0.40 -3.73
C VAL A 44 -3.85 0.27 -5.02
N GLU A 45 -3.28 0.70 -6.14
CA GLU A 45 -3.90 0.58 -7.47
C GLU A 45 -3.05 -0.31 -8.37
N VAL A 46 -3.70 -1.26 -9.05
CA VAL A 46 -3.13 -2.24 -9.96
C VAL A 46 -4.06 -2.34 -11.17
N ASP A 47 -3.59 -2.03 -12.37
CA ASP A 47 -4.36 -2.14 -13.63
C ASP A 47 -5.78 -1.54 -13.57
N ASN A 48 -5.91 -0.31 -13.08
CA ASN A 48 -7.17 0.43 -12.84
C ASN A 48 -8.10 -0.13 -11.74
N LYS A 49 -7.69 -1.18 -11.04
CA LYS A 49 -8.38 -1.66 -9.84
C LYS A 49 -7.67 -1.14 -8.60
N ALA A 50 -8.44 -0.79 -7.58
CA ALA A 50 -7.88 -0.28 -6.34
C ALA A 50 -8.39 -1.06 -5.14
N PHE A 51 -7.53 -1.28 -4.16
CA PHE A 51 -7.88 -1.85 -2.87
C PHE A 51 -7.22 -1.08 -1.74
N ARG A 52 -7.73 -1.31 -0.52
CA ARG A 52 -7.22 -0.66 0.69
C ARG A 52 -6.30 -1.60 1.44
N VAL A 53 -5.21 -1.03 1.95
CA VAL A 53 -4.29 -1.65 2.89
C VAL A 53 -4.31 -0.80 4.16
N LEU A 54 -4.49 -1.44 5.30
CA LEU A 54 -4.39 -0.84 6.61
C LEU A 54 -2.98 -1.07 7.13
N GLU A 55 -2.34 -0.01 7.60
CA GLU A 55 -1.11 -0.10 8.37
C GLU A 55 -1.40 0.17 9.83
N PHE A 56 -0.92 -0.71 10.69
CA PHE A 56 -1.06 -0.62 12.13
C PHE A 56 0.16 0.04 12.76
N ARG A 57 0.00 0.56 13.97
CA ARG A 57 1.10 1.20 14.72
C ARG A 57 2.27 0.25 15.03
N ASP A 58 2.01 -1.04 15.08
CA ASP A 58 3.03 -2.09 15.24
C ASP A 58 3.86 -2.31 13.95
N GLY A 59 3.47 -1.69 12.84
CA GLY A 59 4.12 -1.85 11.54
C GLY A 59 3.56 -3.00 10.69
N ALA A 60 2.54 -3.70 11.19
CA ALA A 60 1.81 -4.70 10.42
C ALA A 60 0.93 -4.06 9.33
N PHE A 61 0.76 -4.77 8.22
CA PHE A 61 -0.10 -4.42 7.11
C PHE A 61 -1.17 -5.50 6.92
N GLU A 62 -2.42 -5.07 6.71
CA GLU A 62 -3.52 -5.97 6.41
C GLU A 62 -4.37 -5.44 5.24
N SER A 63 -5.02 -6.35 4.53
CA SER A 63 -6.00 -6.00 3.50
C SER A 63 -7.28 -6.79 3.70
N GLY A 64 -8.41 -6.15 3.45
CA GLY A 64 -9.71 -6.84 3.43
C GLY A 64 -9.85 -7.91 2.34
N LEU A 65 -8.89 -8.00 1.41
CA LEU A 65 -8.85 -9.03 0.36
C LEU A 65 -8.20 -10.34 0.82
N LEU A 66 -7.33 -10.29 1.83
CA LEU A 66 -6.64 -11.45 2.39
C LEU A 66 -6.99 -11.55 3.88
N PRO A 67 -8.16 -12.13 4.22
CA PRO A 67 -8.60 -12.21 5.61
C PRO A 67 -7.62 -13.05 6.45
N TYR A 68 -7.43 -12.64 7.71
CA TYR A 68 -6.56 -13.31 8.69
C TYR A 68 -5.07 -13.35 8.32
N SER A 69 -4.63 -12.50 7.39
CA SER A 69 -3.23 -12.41 6.98
C SER A 69 -2.69 -11.02 7.29
N SER A 70 -1.68 -10.98 8.16
CA SER A 70 -0.94 -9.76 8.48
C SER A 70 0.49 -9.88 7.98
N TYR A 71 0.98 -8.81 7.36
CA TYR A 71 2.28 -8.77 6.71
C TYR A 71 3.16 -7.72 7.37
N SER A 72 4.47 -7.98 7.47
CA SER A 72 5.43 -6.96 7.94
C SER A 72 5.89 -6.02 6.80
N SER A 73 5.53 -6.33 5.56
CA SER A 73 5.90 -5.58 4.36
C SER A 73 4.69 -5.32 3.47
N LEU A 74 4.49 -4.04 3.13
CA LEU A 74 3.46 -3.62 2.17
C LEU A 74 3.63 -4.32 0.81
N VAL A 75 4.88 -4.48 0.35
CA VAL A 75 5.15 -5.06 -0.97
C VAL A 75 4.77 -6.54 -1.00
N GLU A 76 5.10 -7.30 0.04
CA GLU A 76 4.75 -8.73 0.13
C GLU A 76 3.24 -8.93 0.14
N LEU A 77 2.51 -8.13 0.95
CA LEU A 77 1.06 -8.16 0.97
C LEU A 77 0.47 -7.95 -0.43
N VAL A 78 0.97 -6.95 -1.16
CA VAL A 78 0.43 -6.58 -2.47
C VAL A 78 0.73 -7.64 -3.52
N GLN A 79 1.92 -8.24 -3.48
CA GLN A 79 2.26 -9.38 -4.33
C GLN A 79 1.33 -10.55 -4.06
N ASP A 80 1.07 -10.86 -2.78
CA ASP A 80 0.18 -11.95 -2.39
C ASP A 80 -1.29 -11.68 -2.81
N VAL A 81 -1.76 -10.43 -2.71
CA VAL A 81 -3.07 -10.03 -3.24
C VAL A 81 -3.15 -10.29 -4.74
N ILE A 82 -2.12 -9.91 -5.50
CA ILE A 82 -2.06 -10.11 -6.96
C ILE A 82 -2.04 -11.61 -7.31
N ASP A 83 -1.33 -12.41 -6.53
CA ASP A 83 -1.20 -13.85 -6.76
C ASP A 83 -2.46 -14.64 -6.38
N ASN A 84 -3.13 -14.26 -5.28
CA ASN A 84 -4.22 -15.03 -4.68
C ASN A 84 -5.62 -14.47 -4.94
N THR A 85 -5.75 -13.20 -5.32
CA THR A 85 -7.07 -12.59 -5.60
C THR A 85 -7.38 -12.64 -7.09
N PRO A 86 -8.43 -13.35 -7.55
CA PRO A 86 -8.72 -13.51 -8.97
C PRO A 86 -9.00 -12.19 -9.70
N ASP A 87 -9.49 -11.18 -8.99
CA ASP A 87 -9.68 -9.84 -9.54
C ASP A 87 -8.35 -9.15 -9.93
N PHE A 88 -7.24 -9.56 -9.31
CA PHE A 88 -5.90 -9.01 -9.50
C PHE A 88 -4.92 -10.01 -10.10
N ARG A 89 -5.36 -11.21 -10.47
CA ARG A 89 -4.55 -12.22 -11.17
C ARG A 89 -4.44 -11.93 -12.66
#